data_AF-A0A803P2I4-F1
#
_entry.id   AF-A0A803P2I4-F1
#
_cell.length_a   1.000
_cell.length_b   1.000
_cell.length_c   1.000
_cell.angle_alpha   90.00
_cell.angle_beta   90.00
_cell.angle_gamma   90.00
#
_symmetry.space_group_name_H-M   'P 1'
#
loop_
_entity.id
_entity.type
_entity.pdbx_description
1 polymer ?
#
loop_
_entity_poly.entity_id
_entity_poly.type
_entity_poly.pdbx_seq_one_letter_code
_entity_poly.pdbx_strand_id
1 'polypeptide(L)'
;MKIEKRPLEFASITHHARVTQCLGSIGGHEWYLGVARPSLLENSNESESDLGKNGVKALSGHLYEPPRVEEIRVFKIAGSKFIKLNRGTWHAGPIFKAESMDFYNLELTDTNLVDHTTHHFKENGVVFFIDD
;
A
#
# COMPACT_ATOMS: atom_id res chain seq x y z
N MET A 1 6.46 15.13 -5.74
CA MET A 1 5.77 14.20 -6.66
C MET A 1 4.36 14.75 -6.89
N LYS A 2 3.94 14.98 -8.13
CA LYS A 2 2.56 15.43 -8.44
C LYS A 2 1.67 14.23 -8.73
N ILE A 3 0.50 14.16 -8.10
CA ILE A 3 -0.50 13.12 -8.34
C ILE A 3 -1.77 13.79 -8.88
N GLU A 4 -2.38 13.17 -9.89
CA GLU A 4 -3.70 13.55 -10.42
C GLU A 4 -4.82 12.81 -9.67
N LYS A 5 -6.00 13.42 -9.59
CA LYS A 5 -7.16 12.85 -8.87
C LYS A 5 -7.52 11.46 -9.38
N ARG A 6 -8.05 10.67 -8.46
CA ARG A 6 -8.69 9.38 -8.74
C ARG A 6 -10.02 9.34 -7.99
N PRO A 7 -10.97 8.48 -8.38
CA PRO A 7 -12.18 8.24 -7.59
C PRO A 7 -11.85 7.98 -6.12
N LEU A 8 -12.77 8.35 -5.21
CA LEU A 8 -12.68 8.07 -3.76
C LEU A 8 -12.98 6.59 -3.47
N GLU A 9 -12.31 5.71 -4.19
CA GLU A 9 -12.43 4.27 -4.11
C GLU A 9 -11.11 3.61 -4.49
N PHE A 10 -10.92 2.38 -4.05
CA PHE A 10 -9.83 1.54 -4.53
C PHE A 10 -10.25 0.07 -4.50
N ALA A 11 -9.66 -0.71 -5.40
CA ALA A 11 -9.88 -2.15 -5.48
C ALA A 11 -8.56 -2.93 -5.63
N SER A 12 -7.45 -2.26 -5.37
CA SER A 12 -6.12 -2.84 -5.32
C SER A 12 -5.29 -2.12 -4.27
N ILE A 13 -4.32 -2.84 -3.70
CA ILE A 13 -3.41 -2.33 -2.68
C ILE A 13 -2.00 -2.85 -2.96
N THR A 14 -0.98 -2.02 -2.74
CA THR A 14 0.41 -2.36 -3.06
C THR A 14 1.26 -2.37 -1.79
N HIS A 15 2.28 -3.23 -1.74
CA HIS A 15 3.33 -3.13 -0.73
C HIS A 15 4.73 -3.11 -1.36
N HIS A 16 5.68 -2.60 -0.57
CA HIS A 16 7.12 -2.57 -0.88
C HIS A 16 7.86 -3.41 0.17
N ALA A 17 8.57 -4.46 -0.24
CA ALA A 17 9.15 -5.44 0.69
C ALA A 17 10.53 -5.03 1.21
N ARG A 18 11.25 -4.14 0.51
CA ARG A 18 12.65 -3.79 0.77
C ARG A 18 12.80 -2.40 1.35
N VAL A 19 11.85 -1.51 1.10
CA VAL A 19 11.93 -0.10 1.49
C VAL A 19 10.81 0.34 2.42
N THR A 20 11.07 1.39 3.17
CA THR A 20 10.02 2.24 3.73
C THR A 20 9.65 3.33 2.73
N GLN A 21 8.43 3.85 2.82
CA GLN A 21 8.00 5.02 2.05
C GLN A 21 7.44 6.07 3.02
N CYS A 22 7.82 7.34 2.85
CA CYS A 22 7.23 8.44 3.60
C CYS A 22 6.44 9.38 2.68
N LEU A 23 5.21 9.69 3.05
CA LEU A 23 4.29 10.55 2.28
C LEU A 23 3.77 11.69 3.14
N GLY A 24 3.67 12.88 2.55
CA GLY A 24 3.02 14.04 3.16
C GLY A 24 2.56 15.04 2.10
N SER A 25 1.35 15.56 2.24
CA SER A 25 0.82 16.57 1.31
C SER A 25 1.53 17.91 1.50
N ILE A 26 1.90 18.56 0.39
CA ILE A 26 2.38 19.94 0.43
C ILE A 26 1.18 20.83 0.80
N GLY A 27 1.38 21.76 1.73
CA GLY A 27 0.31 22.64 2.23
C GLY A 27 -0.62 22.01 3.27
N GLY A 28 -0.44 20.73 3.63
CA GLY A 28 -1.23 20.07 4.68
C GLY A 28 -2.69 19.80 4.30
N HIS A 29 -2.97 19.72 3.00
CA HIS A 29 -4.29 19.38 2.47
C HIS A 29 -4.72 17.97 2.88
N GLU A 30 -6.04 17.75 2.97
CA GLU A 30 -6.62 16.47 3.36
C GLU A 30 -6.45 15.40 2.26
N TRP A 31 -6.12 14.18 2.68
CA TRP A 31 -6.01 13.02 1.81
C TRP A 31 -6.28 11.73 2.60
N TYR A 32 -6.46 10.64 1.87
CA TYR A 32 -6.81 9.33 2.39
C TYR A 32 -5.77 8.29 2.00
N LEU A 33 -5.60 7.32 2.89
CA LEU A 33 -4.75 6.17 2.65
C LEU A 33 -5.45 4.90 3.14
N GLY A 34 -5.81 4.03 2.22
CA GLY A 34 -6.17 2.65 2.55
C GLY A 34 -4.93 1.88 2.94
N VAL A 35 -4.95 1.10 4.02
CA VAL A 35 -3.82 0.32 4.50
C VAL A 35 -4.25 -1.07 5.00
N ALA A 36 -3.32 -2.02 4.94
CA ALA A 36 -3.37 -3.27 5.71
C ALA A 36 -2.02 -3.53 6.38
N ARG A 37 -2.00 -4.45 7.36
CA ARG A 37 -0.76 -4.80 8.07
C ARG A 37 0.26 -5.45 7.13
N PRO A 38 1.57 -5.27 7.36
CA PRO A 38 2.58 -6.05 6.66
C PRO A 38 2.35 -7.55 6.81
N SER A 39 2.53 -8.27 5.71
CA SER A 39 2.34 -9.73 5.65
C SER A 39 3.52 -10.42 4.96
N LEU A 40 4.72 -9.84 5.08
CA LEU A 40 5.95 -10.48 4.62
C LEU A 40 6.24 -11.71 5.48
N LEU A 41 6.54 -12.83 4.83
CA LEU A 41 6.98 -14.05 5.50
C LEU A 41 8.52 -13.98 5.55
N GLU A 42 9.06 -13.58 6.70
CA GLU A 42 10.51 -13.63 6.93
C GLU A 42 10.96 -15.08 7.06
N ASN A 43 12.18 -15.39 6.59
CA ASN A 43 12.79 -16.71 6.53
C ASN A 43 12.54 -17.53 7.82
N SER A 44 11.44 -18.26 7.90
CA SER A 44 11.41 -19.47 8.71
C SER A 44 12.38 -20.43 8.02
N ASN A 45 13.20 -21.12 8.79
CA ASN A 45 14.07 -22.20 8.29
C ASN A 45 13.25 -23.41 7.81
N GLU A 46 12.01 -23.18 7.39
CA GLU A 46 11.02 -24.15 6.99
C GLU A 46 11.20 -24.39 5.49
N SER A 47 11.36 -25.67 5.16
CA SER A 47 11.40 -26.16 3.79
C SER A 47 10.25 -25.61 2.95
N GLU A 48 10.43 -25.47 1.63
CA GLU A 48 9.36 -25.11 0.69
C GLU A 48 8.09 -25.98 0.83
N SER A 49 8.19 -27.15 1.46
CA SER A 49 7.08 -28.06 1.79
C SER A 49 6.26 -27.69 3.04
N ASP A 50 6.75 -26.80 3.91
CA ASP A 50 6.09 -26.35 5.15
C ASP A 50 5.56 -24.92 5.07
N LEU A 51 5.71 -24.25 3.92
CA LEU A 51 4.98 -23.02 3.62
C LEU A 51 3.49 -23.29 3.85
N GLY A 52 2.97 -22.76 4.96
CA GLY A 52 1.55 -22.81 5.27
C GLY A 52 0.76 -22.43 4.03
N LYS A 53 -0.38 -23.12 3.82
CA LYS A 53 -1.15 -23.24 2.56
C LYS A 53 -1.44 -21.96 1.74
N ASN A 54 -1.03 -20.76 2.19
CA ASN A 54 -1.41 -19.46 1.64
C ASN A 54 -0.23 -18.52 1.30
N GLY A 55 1.03 -18.94 1.48
CA GLY A 55 2.19 -18.11 1.12
C GLY A 55 2.37 -17.96 -0.40
N VAL A 56 2.52 -16.73 -0.90
CA VAL A 56 2.72 -16.41 -2.32
C VAL A 56 4.11 -15.84 -2.54
N LYS A 57 4.78 -16.27 -3.60
CA LYS A 57 6.08 -15.72 -4.03
C LYS A 57 5.86 -14.53 -4.97
N ALA A 58 6.32 -13.35 -4.58
CA ALA A 58 6.28 -12.16 -5.42
C ALA A 58 7.33 -12.20 -6.54
N LEU A 59 7.16 -11.34 -7.56
CA LEU A 59 8.13 -11.18 -8.65
C LEU A 59 9.51 -10.73 -8.14
N SER A 60 9.56 -9.93 -7.08
CA SER A 60 10.78 -9.51 -6.40
C SER A 60 11.43 -10.61 -5.54
N GLY A 61 10.84 -11.81 -5.52
CA GLY A 61 11.41 -13.02 -4.89
C GLY A 61 11.06 -13.23 -3.42
N HIS A 62 10.47 -12.24 -2.74
CA HIS A 62 10.02 -12.40 -1.35
C HIS A 62 8.71 -13.19 -1.26
N LEU A 63 8.50 -13.83 -0.11
CA LEU A 63 7.26 -14.52 0.24
C LEU A 63 6.35 -13.60 1.06
N TYR A 64 5.04 -13.68 0.82
CA TYR A 64 4.05 -12.89 1.54
C TYR A 64 2.70 -13.60 1.58
N GLU A 65 1.85 -13.22 2.53
CA GLU A 65 0.43 -13.59 2.51
C GLU A 65 -0.41 -12.46 1.90
N PRO A 66 -1.33 -12.73 0.95
CA PRO A 66 -2.22 -11.71 0.42
C PRO A 66 -3.05 -11.01 1.52
N PRO A 67 -3.33 -9.70 1.40
CA PRO A 67 -4.06 -8.95 2.40
C PRO A 67 -5.52 -9.39 2.43
N ARG A 68 -6.08 -9.55 3.63
CA ARG A 68 -7.49 -9.90 3.81
C ARG A 68 -8.39 -8.67 3.75
N VAL A 69 -9.58 -8.84 3.16
CA VAL A 69 -10.56 -7.75 2.99
C VAL A 69 -10.93 -7.12 4.34
N GLU A 70 -11.13 -7.93 5.36
CA GLU A 70 -11.51 -7.54 6.72
C GLU A 70 -10.41 -6.78 7.49
N GLU A 71 -9.17 -6.81 7.01
CA GLU A 71 -8.03 -6.12 7.63
C GLU A 71 -7.80 -4.71 7.06
N ILE A 72 -8.48 -4.38 5.96
CA ILE A 72 -8.34 -3.08 5.31
C ILE A 72 -8.89 -1.99 6.23
N ARG A 73 -8.11 -0.93 6.42
CA ARG A 73 -8.51 0.29 7.14
C ARG A 73 -8.19 1.50 6.27
N VAL A 74 -9.01 2.53 6.36
CA VAL A 74 -8.75 3.81 5.69
C VAL A 74 -8.48 4.86 6.75
N PHE A 75 -7.40 5.61 6.57
CA PHE A 75 -7.09 6.77 7.40
C PHE A 75 -7.36 8.05 6.62
N LYS A 76 -7.93 9.05 7.29
CA LYS A 76 -7.95 10.45 6.86
C LYS A 76 -6.75 11.16 7.46
N ILE A 77 -5.91 11.76 6.61
CA ILE A 77 -4.72 12.51 7.00
C ILE A 77 -4.99 13.98 6.68
N ALA A 78 -4.82 14.85 7.67
CA ALA A 78 -5.04 16.28 7.55
C ALA A 78 -3.94 17.08 8.27
N GLY A 79 -3.69 18.30 7.79
CA GLY A 79 -2.65 19.19 8.31
C GLY A 79 -1.23 18.72 7.99
N SER A 80 -0.24 19.29 8.66
CA SER A 80 1.19 19.05 8.42
C SER A 80 1.69 17.72 8.98
N LYS A 81 1.05 16.61 8.60
CA LYS A 81 1.43 15.26 9.03
C LYS A 81 2.12 14.51 7.90
N PHE A 82 3.16 13.76 8.26
CA PHE A 82 3.84 12.82 7.39
C PHE A 82 3.57 11.40 7.89
N ILE A 83 3.31 10.49 6.96
CA ILE A 83 3.11 9.08 7.23
C ILE A 83 4.35 8.33 6.77
N LYS A 84 4.95 7.53 7.65
CA LYS A 84 5.97 6.54 7.29
C LYS A 84 5.32 5.16 7.22
N LEU A 85 5.33 4.56 6.05
CA LEU A 85 4.97 3.16 5.82
C LEU A 85 6.19 2.29 6.09
N ASN A 86 6.03 1.32 7.00
CA ASN A 86 7.05 0.32 7.24
C ASN A 86 7.12 -0.64 6.05
N ARG A 87 8.26 -1.34 5.90
CA ARG A 87 8.41 -2.41 4.91
C ARG A 87 7.25 -3.40 4.99
N GLY A 88 6.71 -3.76 3.83
CA GLY A 88 5.60 -4.69 3.69
C GLY A 88 4.22 -4.09 3.97
N THR A 89 4.12 -2.84 4.45
CA THR A 89 2.80 -2.23 4.69
C THR A 89 2.04 -2.09 3.38
N TRP A 90 0.90 -2.77 3.29
CA TRP A 90 0.00 -2.59 2.17
C TRP A 90 -0.62 -1.20 2.23
N HIS A 91 -0.65 -0.49 1.10
CA HIS A 91 -1.24 0.82 1.01
C HIS A 91 -1.91 1.08 -0.37
N ALA A 92 -2.98 1.88 -0.34
CA ALA A 92 -3.72 2.34 -1.50
C ALA A 92 -3.94 3.85 -1.37
N GLY A 93 -3.26 4.60 -2.22
CA GLY A 93 -3.27 6.07 -2.22
C GLY A 93 -1.87 6.63 -2.45
N PRO A 94 -1.69 7.95 -2.27
CA PRO A 94 -2.66 8.93 -1.76
C PRO A 94 -3.95 9.06 -2.59
N ILE A 95 -5.10 9.26 -1.93
CA ILE A 95 -6.41 9.53 -2.54
C ILE A 95 -6.95 10.86 -1.99
N PHE A 96 -7.53 11.73 -2.82
CA PHE A 96 -7.98 13.07 -2.40
C PHE A 96 -9.05 13.64 -3.36
N LYS A 97 -9.77 14.68 -2.93
CA LYS A 97 -10.87 15.32 -3.68
C LYS A 97 -10.41 16.34 -4.73
N ALA A 98 -9.29 17.03 -4.52
CA ALA A 98 -8.77 18.04 -5.44
C ALA A 98 -8.34 17.43 -6.79
N GLU A 99 -8.31 18.22 -7.88
CA GLU A 99 -7.93 17.73 -9.22
C GLU A 99 -6.52 17.17 -9.31
N SER A 100 -5.59 17.76 -8.56
CA SER A 100 -4.23 17.26 -8.39
C SER A 100 -3.67 17.73 -7.06
N MET A 101 -2.62 17.06 -6.58
CA MET A 101 -1.94 17.44 -5.34
C MET A 101 -0.46 17.05 -5.39
N ASP A 102 0.38 17.92 -4.84
CA ASP A 102 1.80 17.65 -4.70
C ASP A 102 2.12 17.02 -3.33
N PHE A 103 2.96 15.99 -3.36
CA PHE A 103 3.41 15.26 -2.19
C PHE A 103 4.93 15.31 -2.05
N TYR A 104 5.38 15.43 -0.81
CA TYR A 104 6.66 14.89 -0.40
C TYR A 104 6.58 13.37 -0.46
N ASN A 105 7.53 12.76 -1.17
CA ASN A 105 7.67 11.32 -1.27
C ASN A 105 9.13 10.98 -1.03
N LEU A 106 9.40 10.22 0.04
CA LEU A 106 10.74 9.74 0.36
C LEU A 106 10.74 8.22 0.28
N GLU A 107 11.35 7.72 -0.79
CA GLU A 107 11.57 6.31 -1.11
C GLU A 107 12.81 6.16 -2.01
N LEU A 108 13.13 4.95 -2.44
CA LEU A 108 14.18 4.76 -3.45
C LEU A 108 13.63 5.09 -4.84
N THR A 109 14.47 5.66 -5.69
CA THR A 109 14.08 6.11 -7.04
C THR A 109 13.49 4.98 -7.91
N ASP A 110 13.85 3.73 -7.64
CA ASP A 110 13.43 2.54 -8.37
C ASP A 110 12.39 1.68 -7.63
N THR A 111 11.86 2.13 -6.48
CA THR A 111 10.91 1.37 -5.66
C THR A 111 9.72 0.85 -6.48
N ASN A 112 9.14 1.68 -7.34
CA ASN A 112 8.01 1.31 -8.19
C ASN A 112 8.38 0.42 -9.38
N LEU A 113 9.67 0.20 -9.64
CA LEU A 113 10.16 -0.68 -10.71
C LEU A 113 10.54 -2.06 -10.17
N VAL A 114 11.24 -2.11 -9.03
CA VAL A 114 11.88 -3.35 -8.55
C VAL A 114 11.34 -3.89 -7.22
N ASP A 115 10.49 -3.14 -6.52
CA ASP A 115 9.98 -3.48 -5.20
C ASP A 115 8.49 -3.17 -5.05
N HIS A 116 7.67 -3.58 -6.03
CA HIS A 116 6.21 -3.38 -5.98
C HIS A 116 5.49 -4.72 -6.09
N THR A 117 4.58 -4.99 -5.15
CA THR A 117 3.66 -6.13 -5.21
C THR A 117 2.25 -5.63 -5.01
N THR A 118 1.37 -5.90 -5.97
CA THR A 118 -0.02 -5.41 -5.96
C THR A 118 -0.97 -6.58 -5.80
N HIS A 119 -1.91 -6.45 -4.86
CA HIS A 119 -3.04 -7.35 -4.73
C HIS A 119 -4.29 -6.69 -5.32
N HIS A 120 -5.04 -7.43 -6.13
CA HIS A 120 -6.26 -6.96 -6.81
C HIS A 120 -7.51 -7.62 -6.20
N PHE A 121 -8.32 -6.85 -5.50
CA PHE A 121 -9.57 -7.32 -4.90
C PHE A 121 -10.71 -7.49 -5.91
N LYS A 122 -10.60 -6.88 -7.10
CA LYS A 122 -11.63 -6.98 -8.16
C LYS A 122 -11.88 -8.42 -8.63
N GLU A 123 -10.88 -9.29 -8.54
CA GLU A 123 -11.03 -10.72 -8.87
C GLU A 123 -12.05 -11.40 -7.95
N ASN A 124 -12.23 -10.86 -6.74
CA ASN A 124 -13.23 -11.28 -5.75
C ASN A 124 -14.48 -10.38 -5.74
N GLY A 125 -14.60 -9.45 -6.70
CA GLY A 125 -15.73 -8.51 -6.78
C GLY A 125 -15.75 -7.42 -5.69
N VAL A 126 -14.64 -7.19 -4.98
CA VAL A 126 -14.58 -6.24 -3.85
C VAL A 126 -14.00 -4.89 -4.26
N VAL A 127 -14.68 -3.81 -3.89
CA VAL A 127 -14.27 -2.41 -4.04
C VAL A 127 -14.50 -1.68 -2.72
N PHE A 128 -13.51 -0.90 -2.28
CA PHE A 128 -13.60 -0.08 -1.08
C PHE A 128 -13.96 1.35 -1.48
N PHE A 129 -15.03 1.89 -0.89
CA PHE A 129 -15.46 3.28 -1.05
C PHE A 129 -15.07 4.07 0.20
N ILE A 130 -14.61 5.30 -0.02
CA ILE A 130 -14.28 6.24 1.06
C ILE A 130 -15.46 7.21 1.18
N ASP A 131 -16.18 7.11 2.29
CA ASP A 131 -17.24 8.05 2.65
C ASP A 131 -16.60 9.28 3.32
N ASP A 132 -16.85 10.48 2.78
CA ASP A 132 -16.30 11.76 3.26
C ASP A 132 -17.24 12.95 3.00
#